data_AF-A0AAP5EZE4-F1
#
_entry.id   AF-A0AAP5EZE4-F1
#
_cell.length_a   1.000
_cell.length_b   1.000
_cell.length_c   1.000
_cell.angle_alpha   90.00
_cell.angle_beta   90.00
_cell.angle_gamma   90.00
#
_symmetry.space_group_name_H-M   'P 1'
#
loop_
_entity.id
_entity.type
_entity.pdbx_description
1 polymer ?
#
loop_
_entity_poly.entity_id
_entity_poly.type
_entity_poly.pdbx_seq_one_letter_code
_entity_poly.pdbx_strand_id
1 'polypeptide(L)'
;MTRILHIEGASINDIASLYVEINRVFMADEDWQLGASLDALDDLLHGGYGALAGHAIATVVWRDIAHSRDALGRETTRAWLQSKLAQGGRFNGAAIHAQLTALAFGQGQTYFEIVMEIFGSHPQITLVPG
;
A
#
# COMPACT_ATOMS: atom_id res chain seq x y z
N MET A 1 14.23 18.64 -8.01
CA MET A 1 15.05 17.52 -8.52
C MET A 1 14.18 16.28 -8.56
N THR A 2 14.24 15.48 -9.62
CA THR A 2 13.47 14.22 -9.74
C THR A 2 14.11 13.14 -8.88
N ARG A 3 13.32 12.46 -8.05
CA ARG A 3 13.76 11.29 -7.26
C ARG A 3 13.33 10.01 -7.96
N ILE A 4 14.20 9.00 -8.00
CA ILE A 4 13.83 7.64 -8.44
C ILE A 4 13.95 6.69 -7.25
N LEU A 5 12.90 5.94 -6.98
CA LEU A 5 12.78 5.01 -5.87
C LEU A 5 12.47 3.61 -6.41
N HIS A 6 12.96 2.57 -5.73
CA HIS A 6 12.84 1.19 -6.18
C HIS A 6 12.20 0.34 -5.10
N ILE A 7 11.01 -0.20 -5.41
CA ILE A 7 10.31 -1.19 -4.60
C ILE A 7 10.64 -2.59 -5.13
N GLU A 8 11.08 -3.47 -4.24
CA GLU A 8 11.32 -4.88 -4.52
C GLU A 8 10.05 -5.70 -4.31
N GLY A 9 9.25 -5.87 -5.36
CA GLY A 9 7.99 -6.59 -5.28
C GLY A 9 8.15 -8.04 -4.81
N ALA A 10 9.26 -8.70 -5.13
CA ALA A 10 9.60 -10.05 -4.69
C ALA A 10 9.77 -10.18 -3.15
N SER A 11 10.00 -9.08 -2.42
CA SER A 11 10.07 -9.11 -0.95
C SER A 11 8.69 -9.02 -0.28
N ILE A 12 7.64 -8.69 -1.04
CA ILE A 12 6.29 -8.44 -0.55
C ILE A 12 5.47 -9.74 -0.61
N ASN A 13 5.24 -10.34 0.55
CA ASN A 13 4.52 -11.61 0.70
C ASN A 13 3.16 -11.45 1.41
N ASP A 14 2.94 -10.31 2.04
CA ASP A 14 1.73 -9.93 2.75
C ASP A 14 1.72 -8.41 3.02
N ILE A 15 0.71 -7.91 3.73
CA ILE A 15 0.60 -6.48 4.08
C ILE A 15 1.77 -6.04 4.98
N ALA A 16 2.24 -6.87 5.91
CA ALA A 16 3.31 -6.47 6.82
C ALA A 16 4.63 -6.23 6.07
N SER A 17 5.00 -7.16 5.19
CA SER A 17 6.18 -7.06 4.33
C SER A 17 6.08 -5.92 3.32
N LEU A 18 4.88 -5.57 2.83
CA LEU A 18 4.68 -4.32 2.07
C LEU A 18 5.18 -3.10 2.87
N TYR A 19 4.75 -2.93 4.12
CA TYR A 19 5.16 -1.75 4.90
C TYR A 19 6.62 -1.80 5.35
N VAL A 20 7.21 -2.99 5.50
CA VAL A 20 8.67 -3.10 5.67
C VAL A 20 9.39 -2.55 4.44
N GLU A 21 8.93 -2.92 3.24
CA GLU A 21 9.52 -2.45 1.99
C GLU A 21 9.28 -0.95 1.78
N ILE A 22 8.08 -0.44 2.07
CA ILE A 22 7.80 1.00 2.04
C ILE A 22 8.72 1.75 3.01
N ASN A 23 8.90 1.28 4.24
CA ASN A 23 9.82 1.91 5.18
C ASN A 23 11.27 1.87 4.69
N ARG A 24 11.71 0.75 4.12
CA ARG A 24 13.06 0.62 3.54
C ARG A 24 13.32 1.61 2.41
N VAL A 25 12.31 1.87 1.57
CA VAL A 25 12.47 2.70 0.36
C VAL A 25 12.27 4.18 0.66
N PHE A 26 11.27 4.50 1.47
CA PHE A 26 10.81 5.87 1.66
C PHE A 26 11.25 6.47 2.99
N MET A 27 11.49 5.66 4.03
CA MET A 27 11.70 6.14 5.41
C MET A 27 13.12 5.85 5.93
N ALA A 28 14.05 5.42 5.07
CA ALA A 28 15.38 4.97 5.50
C ALA A 28 16.20 6.04 6.27
N ASP A 29 15.95 7.31 5.99
CA ASP A 29 16.64 8.45 6.60
C ASP A 29 15.84 9.11 7.75
N GLU A 30 14.66 8.56 8.09
CA GLU A 30 13.81 9.03 9.19
C GLU A 30 14.11 8.24 10.48
N ASP A 31 13.89 8.85 11.64
CA ASP A 31 14.08 8.20 12.95
C ASP A 31 12.86 7.41 13.44
N TRP A 32 11.82 7.33 12.60
CA TRP A 32 10.57 6.63 12.86
C TRP A 32 10.12 5.82 11.64
N GLN A 33 9.21 4.86 11.86
CA GLN A 33 8.65 4.03 10.80
C GLN A 33 7.19 4.36 10.55
N LEU A 34 6.82 4.37 9.28
CA LEU A 34 5.45 4.44 8.82
C LEU A 34 4.64 3.25 9.36
N GLY A 35 3.50 3.56 9.98
CA GLY A 35 2.55 2.55 10.43
C GLY A 35 1.92 1.78 9.26
N ALA A 36 1.52 0.53 9.52
CA ALA A 36 0.90 -0.33 8.52
C ALA A 36 -0.58 0.02 8.25
N SER A 37 -0.84 1.20 7.69
CA SER A 37 -2.18 1.66 7.30
C SER A 37 -2.19 2.35 5.94
N LEU A 38 -3.32 2.21 5.24
CA LEU A 38 -3.54 2.86 3.94
C LEU A 38 -3.49 4.39 4.07
N ASP A 39 -4.00 4.94 5.18
CA ASP A 39 -3.92 6.37 5.47
C ASP A 39 -2.47 6.84 5.58
N ALA A 40 -1.61 6.07 6.23
CA ALA A 40 -0.19 6.42 6.35
C ALA A 40 0.53 6.32 5.00
N LEU A 41 0.18 5.34 4.16
CA LEU A 41 0.69 5.28 2.78
C LEU A 41 0.25 6.51 1.98
N ASP A 42 -1.02 6.91 2.06
CA ASP A 42 -1.55 8.09 1.38
C ASP A 42 -0.86 9.38 1.85
N ASP A 43 -0.68 9.55 3.17
CA ASP A 43 0.05 10.67 3.77
C ASP A 43 1.51 10.73 3.29
N LEU A 44 2.18 9.58 3.20
CA LEU A 44 3.56 9.50 2.71
C LEU A 44 3.67 10.05 1.28
N LEU A 45 2.74 9.68 0.40
CA LEU A 45 2.80 10.05 -1.01
C LEU A 45 2.56 11.54 -1.26
N HIS A 46 1.96 12.27 -0.32
CA HIS A 46 1.90 13.74 -0.33
C HIS A 46 3.30 14.41 -0.21
N GLY A 47 4.33 13.66 0.20
CA GLY A 47 5.74 14.07 0.11
C GLY A 47 6.23 14.98 1.24
N GLY A 48 5.54 14.99 2.39
CA GLY A 48 5.92 15.83 3.54
C GLY A 48 7.16 15.36 4.32
N TYR A 49 7.61 14.13 4.10
CA TYR A 49 8.69 13.48 4.84
C TYR A 49 9.35 12.35 4.03
N GLY A 50 10.41 11.76 4.58
CA GLY A 50 11.14 10.66 3.98
C GLY A 50 11.82 11.05 2.67
N ALA A 51 12.04 10.06 1.82
CA ALA A 51 12.74 10.21 0.54
C ALA A 51 11.99 11.09 -0.48
N LEU A 52 10.74 11.48 -0.19
CA LEU A 52 9.94 12.39 -1.00
C LEU A 52 10.04 13.86 -0.54
N ALA A 53 10.51 14.11 0.69
CA ALA A 53 10.65 15.46 1.21
C ALA A 53 11.57 16.32 0.33
N GLY A 54 11.09 17.51 -0.05
CA GLY A 54 11.84 18.42 -0.92
C GLY A 54 11.89 18.02 -2.40
N HIS A 55 11.22 16.93 -2.79
CA HIS A 55 11.12 16.48 -4.18
C HIS A 55 9.72 16.78 -4.76
N ALA A 56 9.67 17.70 -5.73
CA ALA A 56 8.41 18.06 -6.38
C ALA A 56 7.79 16.94 -7.23
N ILE A 57 8.62 16.01 -7.73
CA ILE A 57 8.20 14.84 -8.49
C ILE A 57 9.09 13.64 -8.15
N ALA A 58 8.49 12.44 -8.14
CA ALA A 58 9.21 11.20 -7.96
C ALA A 58 8.73 10.11 -8.92
N THR A 59 9.64 9.24 -9.34
CA THR A 59 9.35 8.02 -10.08
C THR A 59 9.57 6.83 -9.16
N VAL A 60 8.56 5.98 -9.03
CA VAL A 60 8.65 4.73 -8.26
C VAL A 60 8.67 3.58 -9.26
N VAL A 61 9.79 2.87 -9.31
CA VAL A 61 9.95 1.65 -10.09
C VAL A 61 9.60 0.48 -9.17
N TRP A 62 8.52 -0.23 -9.48
CA TRP A 62 8.06 -1.38 -8.72
C TRP A 62 8.42 -2.66 -9.46
N ARG A 63 9.55 -3.26 -9.08
CA ARG A 63 10.07 -4.49 -9.67
C ARG A 63 9.24 -5.68 -9.22
N ASP A 64 9.07 -6.68 -10.09
CA ASP A 64 8.32 -7.91 -9.77
C ASP A 64 6.90 -7.61 -9.24
N ILE A 65 6.25 -6.59 -9.80
CA ILE A 65 4.94 -6.11 -9.33
C ILE A 65 3.84 -7.20 -9.41
N ALA A 66 3.99 -8.18 -10.31
CA ALA A 66 3.11 -9.32 -10.40
C ALA A 66 3.14 -10.18 -9.11
N HIS A 67 4.31 -10.38 -8.51
CA HIS A 67 4.43 -11.08 -7.23
C HIS A 67 3.68 -10.33 -6.12
N SER A 68 3.85 -9.01 -6.03
CA SER A 68 3.12 -8.19 -5.06
C SER A 68 1.61 -8.24 -5.28
N ARG A 69 1.15 -8.28 -6.54
CA ARG A 69 -0.27 -8.42 -6.88
C ARG A 69 -0.86 -9.72 -6.36
N ASP A 70 -0.14 -10.82 -6.55
CA ASP A 70 -0.59 -12.14 -6.08
C ASP A 70 -0.57 -12.20 -4.54
N ALA A 71 0.52 -11.74 -3.93
CA ALA A 71 0.71 -11.70 -2.47
C ALA A 71 -0.31 -10.80 -1.74
N LEU A 72 -0.68 -9.67 -2.34
CA LEU A 72 -1.66 -8.72 -1.80
C LEU A 72 -3.07 -8.90 -2.41
N GLY A 73 -3.31 -10.06 -3.01
CA GLY A 73 -4.55 -10.41 -3.68
C GLY A 73 -5.72 -10.71 -2.73
N ARG A 74 -6.71 -11.46 -3.25
CA ARG A 74 -8.00 -11.68 -2.56
C ARG A 74 -7.88 -12.34 -1.19
N GLU A 75 -6.99 -13.32 -1.04
CA GLU A 75 -6.82 -14.05 0.23
C GLU A 75 -6.30 -13.14 1.34
N THR A 76 -5.22 -12.40 1.06
CA THR A 76 -4.65 -11.40 1.98
C THR A 76 -5.66 -10.30 2.32
N THR A 77 -6.42 -9.84 1.32
CA THR A 77 -7.48 -8.84 1.51
C THR A 77 -8.57 -9.35 2.44
N ARG A 78 -9.01 -10.61 2.25
CA ARG A 78 -10.02 -11.24 3.10
C ARG A 78 -9.52 -11.33 4.55
N ALA A 79 -8.29 -11.82 4.75
CA ALA A 79 -7.70 -11.94 6.09
C ALA A 79 -7.60 -10.58 6.79
N TRP A 80 -7.22 -9.53 6.06
CA TRP A 80 -7.17 -8.15 6.56
C TRP A 80 -8.55 -7.61 6.97
N LEU A 81 -9.58 -7.83 6.14
CA LEU A 81 -10.94 -7.42 6.48
C LEU A 81 -11.49 -8.18 7.70
N GLN A 82 -11.23 -9.48 7.79
CA GLN A 82 -11.62 -10.29 8.95
C GLN A 82 -10.90 -9.84 10.23
N SER A 83 -9.62 -9.50 10.16
CA SER A 83 -8.88 -9.01 11.33
C SER A 83 -9.43 -7.66 11.84
N LYS A 84 -9.96 -6.81 10.96
CA LYS A 84 -10.68 -5.58 11.36
C LYS A 84 -11.96 -5.90 12.14
N LEU A 85 -12.73 -6.91 11.72
CA LEU A 85 -13.94 -7.33 12.45
C LEU A 85 -13.62 -7.88 13.84
N ALA A 86 -12.47 -8.56 14.00
CA ALA A 86 -12.03 -9.11 15.27
C ALA A 86 -11.67 -8.04 16.32
N GLN A 87 -11.47 -6.78 15.91
CA GLN A 87 -11.09 -5.67 16.80
C GLN A 87 -12.29 -5.01 17.53
N GLY A 88 -13.34 -5.78 17.83
CA GLY A 88 -14.38 -5.40 18.80
C GLY A 88 -15.19 -4.13 18.46
N GLY A 89 -15.49 -3.89 17.18
CA GLY A 89 -16.34 -2.77 16.76
C GLY A 89 -15.62 -1.43 16.54
N ARG A 90 -14.28 -1.41 16.58
CA ARG A 90 -13.48 -0.23 16.20
C ARG A 90 -13.74 0.23 14.76
N PHE A 91 -14.19 -0.67 13.89
CA PHE A 91 -14.49 -0.40 12.49
C PHE A 91 -15.96 -0.61 12.17
N ASN A 92 -16.42 0.01 11.08
CA ASN A 92 -17.77 -0.18 10.57
C ASN A 92 -17.95 -1.61 10.04
N GLY A 93 -18.47 -2.50 10.89
CA GLY A 93 -18.64 -3.92 10.56
C GLY A 93 -19.56 -4.16 9.36
N ALA A 94 -20.62 -3.37 9.20
CA ALA A 94 -21.53 -3.50 8.05
C ALA A 94 -20.81 -3.19 6.73
N ALA A 95 -19.98 -2.14 6.70
CA ALA A 95 -19.17 -1.81 5.53
C ALA A 95 -18.15 -2.90 5.22
N ILE A 96 -17.49 -3.46 6.25
CA ILE A 96 -16.52 -4.55 6.06
C ILE A 96 -17.20 -5.83 5.54
N HIS A 97 -18.39 -6.18 6.04
CA HIS A 97 -19.16 -7.32 5.53
C HIS A 97 -19.56 -7.13 4.06
N ALA A 98 -19.94 -5.91 3.66
CA ALA A 98 -20.21 -5.59 2.26
C ALA A 98 -18.94 -5.78 1.40
N GLN A 99 -17.78 -5.31 1.86
CA GLN A 99 -16.49 -5.50 1.17
C GLN A 99 -16.13 -6.98 1.03
N LEU A 100 -16.27 -7.78 2.10
CA LEU A 100 -16.04 -9.23 2.05
C LEU A 100 -16.96 -9.93 1.05
N THR A 101 -18.23 -9.51 0.98
CA THR A 101 -19.22 -10.04 0.04
C THR A 101 -18.84 -9.70 -1.41
N ALA A 102 -18.53 -8.43 -1.68
CA ALA A 102 -18.08 -8.00 -3.01
C ALA A 102 -16.80 -8.74 -3.43
N LEU A 103 -15.83 -8.90 -2.52
CA LEU A 103 -14.58 -9.61 -2.77
C LEU A 103 -14.82 -11.09 -3.13
N ALA A 104 -15.77 -11.74 -2.45
CA ALA A 104 -16.15 -13.13 -2.74
C ALA A 104 -16.79 -13.30 -4.13
N PHE A 105 -17.54 -12.31 -4.60
CA PHE A 105 -18.11 -12.30 -5.95
C PHE A 105 -17.15 -11.76 -7.03
N GLY A 106 -15.90 -11.43 -6.67
CA GLY A 106 -14.93 -10.85 -7.59
C GLY A 106 -15.25 -9.41 -8.04
N GLN A 107 -16.12 -8.73 -7.30
CA GLN A 107 -16.55 -7.35 -7.54
C GLN A 107 -15.90 -6.35 -6.57
N GLY A 108 -15.29 -6.84 -5.50
CA GLY A 108 -14.55 -6.04 -4.51
C GLY A 108 -13.08 -5.92 -4.87
N GLN A 109 -12.48 -4.80 -4.47
CA GLN A 109 -11.06 -4.54 -4.66
C GLN A 109 -10.21 -5.40 -3.72
N THR A 110 -9.06 -5.81 -4.24
CA THR A 110 -7.95 -6.36 -3.48
C THR A 110 -7.15 -5.26 -2.81
N TYR A 111 -6.38 -5.61 -1.79
CA TYR A 111 -5.46 -4.70 -1.12
C TYR A 111 -4.45 -4.12 -2.11
N PHE A 112 -3.96 -4.93 -3.05
CA PHE A 112 -3.12 -4.46 -4.15
C PHE A 112 -3.78 -3.36 -4.98
N GLU A 113 -5.03 -3.55 -5.41
CA GLU A 113 -5.77 -2.56 -6.21
C GLU A 113 -5.98 -1.25 -5.44
N ILE A 114 -6.28 -1.33 -4.14
CA ILE A 114 -6.40 -0.14 -3.28
C ILE A 114 -5.06 0.61 -3.21
N VAL A 115 -3.94 -0.11 -3.04
CA VAL A 115 -2.60 0.49 -3.05
C VAL A 115 -2.32 1.17 -4.39
N MET A 116 -2.66 0.53 -5.52
CA MET A 116 -2.50 1.14 -6.85
C MET A 116 -3.36 2.39 -7.04
N GLU A 117 -4.59 2.42 -6.52
CA GLU A 117 -5.43 3.62 -6.53
C GLU A 117 -4.82 4.75 -5.70
N ILE A 118 -4.26 4.44 -4.53
CA ILE A 118 -3.54 5.42 -3.72
C ILE A 118 -2.33 5.94 -4.49
N PHE A 119 -1.51 5.11 -5.13
CA PHE A 119 -0.42 5.64 -5.98
C PHE A 119 -0.96 6.48 -7.15
N GLY A 120 -2.09 6.11 -7.75
CA GLY A 120 -2.71 6.79 -8.88
C GLY A 120 -3.39 8.13 -8.54
N SER A 121 -3.76 8.37 -7.28
CA SER A 121 -4.36 9.64 -6.85
C SER A 121 -3.33 10.74 -6.60
N HIS A 122 -2.03 10.44 -6.66
CA HIS A 122 -0.93 11.37 -6.39
C HIS A 122 -0.20 11.77 -7.68
N PRO A 123 -0.56 12.89 -8.33
CA PRO A 123 -0.02 13.27 -9.63
C PRO A 123 1.50 13.57 -9.64
N GLN A 124 2.09 13.84 -8.48
CA GLN A 124 3.53 14.03 -8.30
C GLN A 124 4.33 12.72 -8.34
N ILE A 125 3.65 11.56 -8.27
CA ILE A 125 4.25 10.24 -8.29
C ILE A 125 3.98 9.57 -9.65
N THR A 126 5.04 9.16 -10.32
CA THR A 126 4.95 8.30 -11.51
C THR A 126 5.29 6.87 -11.12
N LEU A 127 4.31 5.98 -11.15
CA LEU A 127 4.54 4.56 -10.93
C LEU A 127 4.90 3.86 -12.25
N VAL A 128 6.00 3.12 -12.26
CA VAL A 128 6.48 2.34 -13.41
C VAL A 128 6.60 0.87 -12.98
N PRO A 129 5.88 -0.06 -13.61
CA PRO A 129 6.10 -1.49 -13.39
C PRO A 129 7.46 -1.90 -13.97
N GLY A 130 8.24 -2.66 -13.21
CA GLY A 130 9.60 -3.09 -13.59
C GLY A 130 9.85 -4.58 -13.41
#